data_AF-A0A7Y2L094-F1
#
_entry.id   AF-A0A7Y2L094-F1
#
_cell.length_a   1.000
_cell.length_b   1.000
_cell.length_c   1.000
_cell.angle_alpha   90.00
_cell.angle_beta   90.00
_cell.angle_gamma   90.00
#
_symmetry.space_group_name_H-M   'P 1'
#
loop_
_entity.id
_entity.type
_entity.pdbx_description
1 polymer ?
#
loop_
_entity_poly.entity_id
_entity_poly.type
_entity_poly.pdbx_seq_one_letter_code
_entity_poly.pdbx_strand_id
1 'polypeptide(L)'
;IMPVWQGQGYNSGMRDASNLAWKLSLVIKGLAADSLLDSYEQERRDHAKAMINLSVLAGHVLAPPKRWQGTLRDGVSWLLNYLPPVKRYFVEMRFKPMPQYTRGALIVPSEKGSPVGKMFIQPKVLTDAGTTVLLDEVIGENFAIIAWGCDPTWGLTPAQITQWKALGTRFIQVLPDVQLRAPSDAGPDVIRVGDSTGRLKEWFARGTSSIALVRPDRFLAGLAIPQTIDQTCEELARALKVLPQPAAKAVVSKVA
;
A
#
# COMPACT_ATOMS: atom_id res chain seq x y z
N ILE A 1 7.48 -1.28 25.08
CA ILE A 1 6.77 0.03 25.01
C ILE A 1 7.75 1.05 24.45
N MET A 2 7.29 1.94 23.58
CA MET A 2 8.16 2.87 22.86
C MET A 2 8.36 4.18 23.66
N PRO A 3 9.60 4.70 23.80
CA PRO A 3 9.84 5.99 24.44
C PRO A 3 9.13 7.15 23.73
N VAL A 4 8.60 8.13 24.48
CA VAL A 4 7.70 9.19 23.98
C VAL A 4 8.38 10.37 23.25
N TRP A 5 9.62 10.21 22.78
CA TRP A 5 10.41 11.32 22.23
C TRP A 5 9.93 11.88 20.89
N GLN A 6 9.10 11.15 20.13
CA GLN A 6 8.70 11.52 18.77
C GLN A 6 7.19 11.32 18.47
N GLY A 7 6.35 11.13 19.51
CA GLY A 7 4.91 10.90 19.34
C GLY A 7 4.56 9.67 18.47
N GLN A 8 5.46 8.68 18.39
CA GLN A 8 5.32 7.54 17.47
C GLN A 8 4.43 6.42 17.99
N GLY A 9 4.17 6.35 19.31
CA GLY A 9 3.39 5.27 19.92
C GLY A 9 1.98 5.14 19.33
N TYR A 10 1.18 6.20 19.39
CA TYR A 10 -0.18 6.21 18.84
C TYR A 10 -0.20 6.02 17.31
N ASN A 11 0.70 6.71 16.60
CA ASN A 11 0.81 6.59 15.14
C ASN A 11 1.21 5.18 14.69
N SER A 12 2.02 4.46 15.46
CA SER A 12 2.33 3.06 15.19
C SER A 12 1.12 2.18 15.43
N GLY A 13 0.46 2.34 16.59
CA GLY A 13 -0.72 1.56 16.96
C GLY A 13 -1.86 1.70 15.95
N MET A 14 -2.12 2.90 15.44
CA MET A 14 -3.11 3.10 14.38
C MET A 14 -2.76 2.33 13.10
N ARG A 15 -1.49 2.34 12.68
CA ARG A 15 -1.02 1.57 11.51
C ARG A 15 -1.09 0.07 11.74
N ASP A 16 -0.79 -0.38 12.96
CA ASP A 16 -0.90 -1.79 13.35
C ASP A 16 -2.36 -2.26 13.25
N ALA A 17 -3.29 -1.46 13.79
CA ALA A 17 -4.73 -1.73 13.70
C ALA A 17 -5.22 -1.74 12.24
N SER A 18 -4.84 -0.76 11.42
CA SER A 18 -5.21 -0.73 10.00
C SER A 18 -4.68 -1.93 9.22
N ASN A 19 -3.47 -2.40 9.51
CA ASN A 19 -2.90 -3.60 8.86
C ASN A 19 -3.61 -4.89 9.29
N LEU A 20 -3.97 -5.01 10.56
CA LEU A 20 -4.62 -6.22 11.08
C LEU A 20 -6.11 -6.29 10.71
N ALA A 21 -6.81 -5.16 10.69
CA ALA A 21 -8.26 -5.10 10.50
C ALA A 21 -8.73 -5.76 9.19
N TRP A 22 -8.07 -5.46 8.06
CA TRP A 22 -8.47 -6.05 6.78
C TRP A 22 -8.15 -7.55 6.71
N LYS A 23 -7.01 -7.98 7.29
CA LYS A 23 -6.63 -9.41 7.34
C LYS A 23 -7.64 -10.21 8.16
N LEU A 24 -7.99 -9.69 9.33
CA LEU A 24 -8.98 -10.29 10.21
C LEU A 24 -10.37 -10.33 9.55
N SER A 25 -10.76 -9.27 8.84
CA SER A 25 -12.00 -9.23 8.06
C SER A 25 -12.07 -10.33 7.01
N LEU A 26 -10.98 -10.59 6.28
CA LEU A 26 -10.93 -11.68 5.29
C LEU A 26 -11.05 -13.07 5.95
N VAL A 27 -10.39 -13.28 7.09
CA VAL A 27 -10.45 -14.54 7.84
C VAL A 27 -11.86 -14.79 8.37
N ILE A 28 -12.47 -13.79 9.02
CA ILE A 28 -13.84 -13.89 9.58
C ILE A 28 -14.86 -14.17 8.47
N LYS A 29 -14.69 -13.59 7.28
CA LYS A 29 -15.56 -13.82 6.12
C LYS A 29 -15.32 -15.18 5.44
N GLY A 30 -14.35 -15.97 5.89
CA GLY A 30 -13.98 -17.24 5.26
C GLY A 30 -13.34 -17.07 3.88
N LEU A 31 -12.78 -15.89 3.58
CA LEU A 31 -12.15 -15.59 2.30
C LEU A 31 -10.65 -15.90 2.30
N ALA A 32 -10.02 -15.95 3.47
CA ALA A 32 -8.62 -16.31 3.65
C ALA A 32 -8.43 -17.21 4.87
N ALA A 33 -7.38 -18.05 4.87
CA ALA A 33 -7.04 -18.90 6.00
C ALA A 33 -6.43 -18.09 7.16
N ASP A 34 -6.59 -18.58 8.39
CA ASP A 34 -6.05 -17.96 9.62
C ASP A 34 -4.55 -17.66 9.55
N SER A 35 -3.78 -18.48 8.83
CA SER A 35 -2.34 -18.26 8.58
C SER A 35 -1.99 -16.94 7.88
N LEU A 36 -2.99 -16.23 7.31
CA LEU A 36 -2.80 -14.84 6.85
C LEU A 36 -2.41 -13.92 8.00
N LEU A 37 -2.92 -14.15 9.21
CA LEU A 37 -2.64 -13.32 10.38
C LEU A 37 -1.16 -13.38 10.80
N ASP A 38 -0.48 -14.49 10.54
CA ASP A 38 0.96 -14.63 10.80
C ASP A 38 1.80 -13.63 9.99
N SER A 39 1.27 -13.14 8.87
CA SER A 39 1.93 -12.10 8.07
C SER A 39 2.01 -10.75 8.78
N TYR A 40 1.12 -10.47 9.76
CA TYR A 40 1.14 -9.21 10.52
C TYR A 40 2.45 -9.06 11.30
N GLU A 41 2.86 -10.11 12.02
CA GLU A 41 4.11 -10.06 12.78
C GLU A 41 5.31 -9.88 11.84
N GLN A 42 5.33 -10.62 10.72
CA GLN A 42 6.40 -10.55 9.72
C GLN A 42 6.53 -9.15 9.09
N GLU A 43 5.41 -8.48 8.83
CA GLU A 43 5.38 -7.14 8.23
C GLU A 43 5.79 -6.03 9.22
N ARG A 44 5.46 -6.18 10.51
CA ARG A 44 5.53 -5.07 11.47
C ARG A 44 6.71 -5.14 12.44
N ARG A 45 7.20 -6.34 12.76
CA ARG A 45 8.24 -6.55 13.79
C ARG A 45 9.53 -5.77 13.50
N ASP A 46 10.02 -5.81 12.27
CA ASP A 46 11.27 -5.13 11.89
C ASP A 46 11.11 -3.61 11.91
N HIS A 47 9.98 -3.10 11.42
CA HIS A 47 9.70 -1.66 11.46
C HIS A 47 9.56 -1.16 12.90
N ALA A 48 8.82 -1.88 13.75
CA ALA A 48 8.67 -1.53 15.16
C ALA A 48 10.03 -1.50 15.88
N LYS A 49 10.89 -2.50 15.64
CA LYS A 49 12.24 -2.58 16.21
C LYS A 49 13.12 -1.41 15.74
N ALA A 50 13.12 -1.09 14.45
CA ALA A 50 13.87 0.05 13.91
C ALA A 50 13.42 1.38 14.54
N MET A 51 12.11 1.56 14.70
CA MET A 51 11.55 2.76 15.31
C MET A 51 11.88 2.85 16.81
N ILE A 52 11.86 1.72 17.55
CA ILE A 52 12.26 1.68 18.97
C ILE A 52 13.72 2.09 19.11
N ASN A 53 14.63 1.50 18.31
CA ASN A 53 16.04 1.86 18.33
C ASN A 53 16.27 3.35 18.05
N LEU A 54 15.50 3.90 17.11
CA LEU A 54 15.56 5.32 16.78
C LEU A 54 15.10 6.21 17.93
N SER A 55 14.04 5.82 18.63
CA SER A 55 13.53 6.56 19.79
C SER A 55 14.47 6.48 20.98
N VAL A 56 15.15 5.34 21.19
CA VAL A 56 16.19 5.18 22.23
C VAL A 56 17.41 6.04 21.92
N LEU A 57 17.87 6.03 20.66
CA LEU A 57 18.99 6.87 20.21
C LEU A 57 18.66 8.36 20.40
N ALA A 58 17.46 8.79 20.01
CA ALA A 58 17.01 10.17 20.21
C ALA A 58 17.00 10.56 21.70
N GLY A 59 16.57 9.66 22.59
CA GLY A 59 16.62 9.87 24.04
C GLY A 59 18.02 10.14 24.57
N HIS A 60 19.02 9.35 24.16
CA HIS A 60 20.41 9.55 24.56
C HIS A 60 21.01 10.88 24.06
N VAL A 61 20.57 11.36 22.89
CA VAL A 61 21.03 12.63 22.31
C VAL A 61 20.36 13.83 22.98
N LEU A 62 19.06 13.76 23.25
CA LEU A 62 18.27 14.86 23.82
C LEU A 62 18.51 15.02 25.33
N ALA A 63 18.61 13.92 26.06
CA ALA A 63 18.79 13.88 27.52
C ALA A 63 20.07 13.11 27.89
N PRO A 64 21.27 13.68 27.65
CA PRO A 64 22.52 13.02 27.99
C PRO A 64 22.69 12.91 29.51
N PRO A 65 23.09 11.74 30.04
CA PRO A 65 23.21 11.50 31.48
C PRO A 65 24.38 12.25 32.15
N LYS A 66 25.37 12.74 31.39
CA LYS A 66 26.55 13.45 31.92
C LYS A 66 26.62 14.89 31.40
N ARG A 67 26.98 15.85 32.29
CA ARG A 67 27.00 17.30 31.95
C ARG A 67 27.93 17.64 30.78
N TRP A 68 29.08 16.97 30.66
CA TRP A 68 30.03 17.19 29.55
C TRP A 68 29.49 16.73 28.18
N GLN A 69 28.58 15.76 28.16
CA GLN A 69 27.92 15.33 26.93
C GLN A 69 26.92 16.39 26.46
N GLY A 70 26.32 17.13 27.39
CA GLY A 70 25.48 18.30 27.10
C GLY A 70 26.26 19.41 26.42
N THR A 71 27.44 19.77 26.94
CA THR A 71 28.30 20.79 26.31
C THR A 71 28.81 20.36 24.92
N LEU A 72 29.14 19.08 24.74
CA LEU A 72 29.48 18.54 23.41
C LEU A 72 28.29 18.61 22.44
N ARG A 73 27.09 18.22 22.88
CA ARG A 73 25.85 18.32 22.09
C ARG A 73 25.59 19.75 21.65
N ASP A 74 25.76 20.71 22.56
CA ASP A 74 25.51 22.13 22.28
C ASP A 74 26.55 22.69 21.31
N GLY A 75 27.82 22.31 21.45
CA GLY A 75 28.89 22.64 20.50
C GLY A 75 28.65 22.06 19.09
N VAL A 76 28.24 20.79 19.01
CA VAL A 76 27.87 20.14 17.73
C VAL A 76 26.63 20.81 17.13
N SER A 77 25.64 21.15 17.95
CA SER A 77 24.42 21.84 17.49
C SER A 77 24.73 23.23 16.95
N TRP A 78 25.65 23.96 17.61
CA TRP A 78 26.16 25.24 17.14
C TRP A 78 26.89 25.10 15.79
N LEU A 79 27.75 24.10 15.63
CA LEU A 79 28.44 23.82 14.36
C LEU A 79 27.46 23.43 13.24
N LEU A 80 26.46 22.61 13.54
CA LEU A 80 25.43 22.20 12.57
C LEU A 80 24.56 23.35 12.08
N ASN A 81 24.43 24.46 12.83
CA ASN A 81 23.76 25.67 12.35
C ASN A 81 24.47 26.30 11.14
N TYR A 82 25.79 26.09 11.00
CA TYR A 82 26.56 26.55 9.85
C TYR A 82 26.51 25.58 8.65
N LEU A 83 25.85 24.42 8.81
CA LEU A 83 25.62 23.44 7.74
C LEU A 83 24.10 23.21 7.55
N PRO A 84 23.39 24.15 6.89
CA PRO A 84 21.95 24.08 6.68
C PRO A 84 21.43 22.74 6.13
N PRO A 85 22.12 22.06 5.18
CA PRO A 85 21.67 20.76 4.68
C PRO A 85 21.63 19.67 5.76
N VAL A 86 22.60 19.67 6.67
CA VAL A 86 22.72 18.65 7.72
C VAL A 86 21.72 18.92 8.83
N LYS A 87 21.57 20.18 9.24
CA LYS A 87 20.51 20.61 10.17
C LYS A 87 19.13 20.21 9.64
N ARG A 88 18.87 20.48 8.36
CA ARG A 88 17.61 20.12 7.69
C ARG A 88 17.38 18.61 7.67
N TYR A 89 18.40 17.81 7.38
CA TYR A 89 18.31 16.34 7.41
C TYR A 89 17.89 15.77 8.78
N PHE A 90 18.45 16.30 9.87
CA PHE A 90 18.10 15.88 11.23
C PHE A 90 16.74 16.42 11.70
N VAL A 91 16.45 17.70 11.44
CA VAL A 91 15.18 18.34 11.84
C VAL A 91 13.98 17.75 11.10
N GLU A 92 14.11 17.48 9.80
CA GLU A 92 13.06 16.84 8.99
C GLU A 92 12.97 15.32 9.23
N MET A 93 13.79 14.76 10.12
CA MET A 93 13.84 13.32 10.41
C MET A 93 14.01 12.45 9.15
N ARG A 94 14.81 12.89 8.17
CA ARG A 94 15.01 12.17 6.90
C ARG A 94 15.75 10.84 7.04
N PHE A 95 16.30 10.56 8.22
CA PHE A 95 16.82 9.25 8.62
C PHE A 95 15.74 8.25 9.02
N LYS A 96 14.48 8.69 9.17
CA LYS A 96 13.37 7.80 9.51
C LYS A 96 13.19 6.79 8.36
N PRO A 97 13.34 5.48 8.64
CA PRO A 97 13.11 4.48 7.61
C PRO A 97 11.64 4.58 7.17
N MET A 98 11.44 4.79 5.88
CA MET A 98 10.10 4.77 5.30
C MET A 98 9.52 3.36 5.44
N PRO A 99 8.23 3.23 5.77
CA PRO A 99 7.60 1.93 5.91
C PRO A 99 7.66 1.20 4.56
N GLN A 100 8.40 0.11 4.53
CA GLN A 100 8.47 -0.81 3.40
C GLN A 100 8.34 -2.24 3.94
N TYR A 101 7.36 -2.97 3.43
CA TYR A 101 7.21 -4.39 3.69
C TYR A 101 8.09 -5.18 2.72
N THR A 102 8.88 -6.10 3.25
CA THR A 102 9.77 -6.96 2.45
C THR A 102 9.26 -8.40 2.38
N ARG A 103 8.32 -8.76 3.26
CA ARG A 103 7.74 -10.11 3.42
C ARG A 103 6.28 -9.99 3.88
N GLY A 104 5.53 -11.08 3.79
CA GLY A 104 4.15 -11.18 4.28
C GLY A 104 3.14 -11.32 3.15
N ALA A 105 2.02 -10.61 3.27
CA ALA A 105 0.91 -10.64 2.32
C ALA A 105 1.18 -9.74 1.10
N LEU A 106 2.27 -10.02 0.38
CA LEU A 106 2.71 -9.35 -0.84
C LEU A 106 3.59 -10.28 -1.67
N ILE A 107 3.76 -9.95 -2.95
CA ILE A 107 4.72 -10.64 -3.84
C ILE A 107 6.10 -10.08 -3.54
N VAL A 108 7.01 -10.94 -3.06
CA VAL A 108 8.36 -10.51 -2.71
C VAL A 108 9.09 -10.12 -4.01
N PRO A 109 9.56 -8.87 -4.14
CA PRO A 109 10.21 -8.43 -5.36
C PRO A 109 11.55 -9.14 -5.55
N SER A 110 11.81 -9.60 -6.77
CA SER A 110 13.12 -10.18 -7.14
C SER A 110 14.21 -9.12 -7.31
N GLU A 111 13.82 -7.87 -7.63
CA GLU A 111 14.75 -6.79 -7.96
C GLU A 111 14.92 -5.79 -6.80
N LYS A 112 16.18 -5.36 -6.58
CA LYS A 112 16.49 -4.29 -5.63
C LYS A 112 15.94 -2.96 -6.13
N GLY A 113 15.13 -2.30 -5.31
CA GLY A 113 14.58 -0.97 -5.62
C GLY A 113 13.13 -0.97 -6.10
N SER A 114 12.51 -2.15 -6.25
CA SER A 114 11.08 -2.26 -6.57
C SER A 114 10.20 -1.43 -5.64
N PRO A 115 9.13 -0.78 -6.15
CA PRO A 115 8.17 -0.07 -5.32
C PRO A 115 7.25 -1.01 -4.53
N VAL A 116 7.29 -2.32 -4.79
CA VAL A 116 6.48 -3.31 -4.06
C VAL A 116 6.84 -3.28 -2.56
N GLY A 117 5.79 -3.32 -1.73
CA GLY A 117 5.88 -3.17 -0.29
C GLY A 117 5.96 -1.73 0.20
N LYS A 118 5.98 -0.72 -0.69
CA LYS A 118 5.81 0.70 -0.30
C LYS A 118 4.37 1.13 -0.47
N MET A 119 4.01 2.24 0.18
CA MET A 119 2.71 2.86 0.01
C MET A 119 2.56 3.38 -1.43
N PHE A 120 1.41 3.13 -2.05
CA PHE A 120 1.07 3.67 -3.34
C PHE A 120 0.90 5.19 -3.27
N ILE A 121 1.05 5.90 -4.39
CA ILE A 121 0.89 7.35 -4.41
C ILE A 121 -0.57 7.75 -4.22
N GLN A 122 -0.79 8.95 -3.64
CA GLN A 122 -2.12 9.53 -3.47
C GLN A 122 -2.34 10.75 -4.40
N PRO A 123 -2.77 10.53 -5.65
CA PRO A 123 -3.14 11.60 -6.58
C PRO A 123 -4.62 11.99 -6.45
N LYS A 124 -4.97 13.14 -7.05
CA LYS A 124 -6.35 13.47 -7.39
C LYS A 124 -6.67 12.91 -8.77
N VAL A 125 -7.87 12.38 -8.93
CA VAL A 125 -8.33 11.75 -10.17
C VAL A 125 -9.70 12.30 -10.57
N LEU A 126 -9.94 12.37 -11.87
CA LEU A 126 -11.23 12.76 -12.45
C LEU A 126 -12.09 11.50 -12.61
N THR A 127 -13.29 11.49 -12.03
CA THR A 127 -14.24 10.38 -12.23
C THR A 127 -14.98 10.53 -13.56
N ASP A 128 -15.62 9.46 -14.02
CA ASP A 128 -16.49 9.50 -15.21
C ASP A 128 -17.68 10.48 -15.03
N ALA A 129 -18.09 10.74 -13.78
CA ALA A 129 -19.09 11.76 -13.44
C ALA A 129 -18.57 13.20 -13.57
N GLY A 130 -17.30 13.41 -13.94
CA GLY A 130 -16.68 14.72 -14.09
C GLY A 130 -16.24 15.37 -12.79
N THR A 131 -16.25 14.64 -11.66
CA THR A 131 -15.81 15.15 -10.36
C THR A 131 -14.35 14.80 -10.08
N THR A 132 -13.59 15.74 -9.50
CA THR A 132 -12.21 15.48 -9.08
C THR A 132 -12.19 15.06 -7.60
N VAL A 133 -11.72 13.85 -7.32
CA VAL A 133 -11.67 13.26 -5.98
C VAL A 133 -10.27 12.73 -5.67
N LEU A 134 -9.98 12.40 -4.42
CA LEU A 134 -8.77 11.64 -4.09
C LEU A 134 -8.92 10.20 -4.60
N LEU A 135 -7.83 9.61 -5.09
CA LEU A 135 -7.84 8.20 -5.52
C LEU A 135 -8.35 7.24 -4.43
N ASP A 136 -8.14 7.57 -3.15
CA ASP A 136 -8.54 6.75 -2.02
C ASP A 136 -10.06 6.68 -1.86
N GLU A 137 -10.78 7.72 -2.28
CA GLU A 137 -12.24 7.74 -2.29
C GLU A 137 -12.79 6.79 -3.35
N VAL A 138 -12.06 6.62 -4.47
CA VAL A 138 -12.40 5.66 -5.52
C VAL A 138 -12.12 4.23 -5.07
N ILE A 139 -10.99 3.99 -4.40
CA ILE A 139 -10.60 2.66 -3.91
C ILE A 139 -11.50 2.23 -2.73
N GLY A 140 -11.78 3.13 -1.79
CA GLY A 140 -12.48 2.81 -0.53
C GLY A 140 -11.69 1.83 0.34
N GLU A 141 -12.33 1.04 1.19
CA GLU A 141 -11.62 0.09 2.09
C GLU A 141 -11.14 -1.20 1.40
N ASN A 142 -11.09 -1.19 0.07
CA ASN A 142 -10.95 -2.39 -0.74
C ASN A 142 -9.52 -2.60 -1.24
N PHE A 143 -9.27 -3.80 -1.77
CA PHE A 143 -8.18 -4.00 -2.72
C PHE A 143 -8.44 -3.21 -4.00
N ALA A 144 -7.38 -2.82 -4.70
CA ALA A 144 -7.48 -2.23 -6.01
C ALA A 144 -6.49 -2.85 -6.99
N ILE A 145 -6.98 -3.14 -8.20
CA ILE A 145 -6.13 -3.47 -9.36
C ILE A 145 -6.21 -2.27 -10.28
N ILE A 146 -5.12 -1.50 -10.32
CA ILE A 146 -5.04 -0.21 -11.02
C ILE A 146 -4.21 -0.41 -12.28
N ALA A 147 -4.83 -0.26 -13.45
CA ALA A 147 -4.18 -0.39 -14.74
C ALA A 147 -4.07 0.97 -15.46
N TRP A 148 -2.89 1.27 -16.00
CA TRP A 148 -2.66 2.45 -16.82
C TRP A 148 -2.93 2.14 -18.30
N GLY A 149 -3.93 2.82 -18.89
CA GLY A 149 -4.20 2.77 -20.32
C GLY A 149 -4.78 1.46 -20.87
N CYS A 150 -5.06 0.47 -20.02
CA CYS A 150 -5.58 -0.83 -20.43
C CYS A 150 -6.66 -1.33 -19.46
N ASP A 151 -7.51 -2.24 -19.91
CA ASP A 151 -8.49 -2.87 -19.04
C ASP A 151 -7.77 -3.81 -18.05
N PRO A 152 -7.89 -3.60 -16.72
CA PRO A 152 -7.27 -4.44 -15.70
C PRO A 152 -7.79 -5.88 -15.69
N THR A 153 -8.91 -6.18 -16.35
CA THR A 153 -9.52 -7.51 -16.41
C THR A 153 -9.14 -8.30 -17.66
N TRP A 154 -8.52 -7.66 -18.66
CA TRP A 154 -8.24 -8.26 -19.96
C TRP A 154 -7.41 -9.56 -19.87
N GLY A 155 -6.41 -9.58 -19.00
CA GLY A 155 -5.54 -10.74 -18.79
C GLY A 155 -6.02 -11.71 -17.73
N LEU A 156 -7.22 -11.52 -17.15
CA LEU A 156 -7.74 -12.35 -16.08
C LEU A 156 -8.79 -13.34 -16.60
N THR A 157 -8.80 -14.53 -16.02
CA THR A 157 -9.88 -15.49 -16.26
C THR A 157 -11.16 -15.05 -15.54
N PRO A 158 -12.36 -15.46 -16.02
CA PRO A 158 -13.62 -15.16 -15.33
C PRO A 158 -13.66 -15.65 -13.87
N ALA A 159 -13.00 -16.78 -13.59
CA ALA A 159 -12.88 -17.33 -12.23
C ALA A 159 -12.04 -16.41 -11.33
N GLN A 160 -10.90 -15.91 -11.81
CA GLN A 160 -10.07 -14.95 -11.08
C GLN A 160 -10.82 -13.64 -10.84
N ILE A 161 -11.55 -13.12 -11.84
CA ILE A 161 -12.36 -11.90 -11.68
C ILE A 161 -13.38 -12.09 -10.55
N THR A 162 -14.13 -13.19 -10.54
CA THR A 162 -15.10 -13.49 -9.47
C THR A 162 -14.43 -13.61 -8.10
N GLN A 163 -13.29 -14.31 -8.02
CA GLN A 163 -12.54 -14.47 -6.77
C GLN A 163 -12.09 -13.11 -6.22
N TRP A 164 -11.51 -12.25 -7.05
CA TRP A 164 -11.06 -10.91 -6.64
C TRP A 164 -12.23 -9.98 -6.31
N LYS A 165 -13.34 -10.05 -7.05
CA LYS A 165 -14.57 -9.33 -6.68
C LYS A 165 -15.06 -9.72 -5.30
N ALA A 166 -14.99 -11.00 -4.95
CA ALA A 166 -15.42 -11.47 -3.65
C ALA A 166 -14.48 -11.04 -2.50
N LEU A 167 -13.21 -10.73 -2.79
CA LEU A 167 -12.30 -10.03 -1.87
C LEU A 167 -12.60 -8.52 -1.76
N GLY A 168 -13.58 -8.02 -2.51
CA GLY A 168 -13.96 -6.61 -2.56
C GLY A 168 -13.19 -5.78 -3.58
N THR A 169 -12.35 -6.39 -4.42
CA THR A 169 -11.44 -5.64 -5.31
C THR A 169 -12.15 -4.68 -6.25
N ARG A 170 -11.61 -3.46 -6.31
CA ARG A 170 -11.96 -2.46 -7.34
C ARG A 170 -11.00 -2.57 -8.51
N PHE A 171 -11.55 -2.84 -9.69
CA PHE A 171 -10.82 -2.80 -10.94
C PHE A 171 -10.85 -1.35 -11.44
N ILE A 172 -9.69 -0.72 -11.54
CA ILE A 172 -9.57 0.70 -11.88
C ILE A 172 -8.73 0.84 -13.15
N GLN A 173 -9.32 1.41 -14.19
CA GLN A 173 -8.61 1.84 -15.38
C GLN A 173 -8.30 3.32 -15.28
N VAL A 174 -7.02 3.67 -15.34
CA VAL A 174 -6.53 5.03 -15.35
C VAL A 174 -6.23 5.45 -16.79
N LEU A 175 -6.78 6.58 -17.19
CA LEU A 175 -6.67 7.15 -18.52
C LEU A 175 -6.20 8.61 -18.45
N PRO A 176 -5.59 9.16 -19.50
CA PRO A 176 -5.55 10.61 -19.70
C PRO A 176 -6.98 11.18 -19.75
N ASP A 177 -7.20 12.38 -19.21
CA ASP A 177 -8.52 13.03 -19.15
C ASP A 177 -9.22 13.13 -20.52
N VAL A 178 -8.44 13.31 -21.58
CA VAL A 178 -8.94 13.36 -22.96
C VAL A 178 -9.50 12.03 -23.46
N GLN A 179 -9.00 10.90 -22.95
CA GLN A 179 -9.45 9.55 -23.29
C GLN A 179 -10.61 9.07 -22.42
N LEU A 180 -10.80 9.66 -21.23
CA LEU A 180 -11.89 9.29 -20.33
C LEU A 180 -13.26 9.45 -21.00
N ARG A 181 -13.43 10.52 -21.79
CA ARG A 181 -14.67 10.84 -22.52
C ARG A 181 -14.91 9.97 -23.77
N ALA A 182 -13.90 9.23 -24.21
CA ALA A 182 -14.03 8.37 -25.37
C ALA A 182 -14.84 7.10 -25.02
N PRO A 183 -15.52 6.49 -26.00
CA PRO A 183 -16.11 5.16 -25.86
C PRO A 183 -15.06 4.17 -25.33
N SER A 184 -15.50 3.26 -24.47
CA SER A 184 -14.62 2.32 -23.80
C SER A 184 -15.07 0.90 -24.02
N ASP A 185 -14.10 0.04 -24.30
CA ASP A 185 -14.27 -1.42 -24.32
C ASP A 185 -14.02 -2.05 -22.95
N ALA A 186 -13.87 -1.24 -21.89
CA ALA A 186 -13.65 -1.74 -20.55
C ALA A 186 -14.86 -2.53 -20.05
N GLY A 187 -14.61 -3.60 -19.30
CA GLY A 187 -15.67 -4.41 -18.71
C GLY A 187 -16.65 -3.59 -17.84
N PRO A 188 -17.90 -4.05 -17.67
CA PRO A 188 -18.97 -3.29 -17.01
C PRO A 188 -18.69 -2.94 -15.53
N ASP A 189 -17.78 -3.67 -14.88
CA ASP A 189 -17.41 -3.47 -13.47
C ASP A 189 -16.07 -2.72 -13.29
N VAL A 190 -15.49 -2.20 -14.39
CA VAL A 190 -14.24 -1.45 -14.36
C VAL A 190 -14.53 0.02 -14.12
N ILE A 191 -13.96 0.57 -13.05
CA ILE A 191 -14.05 1.99 -12.72
C ILE A 191 -13.03 2.74 -13.55
N ARG A 192 -13.49 3.72 -14.33
CA ARG A 192 -12.64 4.56 -15.17
C ARG A 192 -12.33 5.88 -14.46
N VAL A 193 -11.05 6.26 -14.43
CA VAL A 193 -10.60 7.52 -13.85
C VAL A 193 -9.59 8.23 -14.76
N GLY A 194 -9.65 9.55 -14.78
CA GLY A 194 -8.72 10.44 -15.45
C GLY A 194 -7.56 10.87 -14.54
N ASP A 195 -6.34 10.86 -15.07
CA ASP A 195 -5.16 11.41 -14.39
C ASP A 195 -4.94 12.89 -14.74
N SER A 196 -5.74 13.77 -14.12
CA SER A 196 -5.68 15.22 -14.32
C SER A 196 -4.35 15.85 -13.89
N THR A 197 -3.62 15.18 -12.99
CA THR A 197 -2.37 15.71 -12.43
C THR A 197 -1.12 15.19 -13.13
N GLY A 198 -1.25 14.16 -13.98
CA GLY A 198 -0.12 13.46 -14.60
C GLY A 198 0.72 12.61 -13.64
N ARG A 199 0.35 12.54 -12.35
CA ARG A 199 1.16 11.86 -11.34
C ARG A 199 1.10 10.34 -11.49
N LEU A 200 -0.02 9.78 -11.93
CA LEU A 200 -0.12 8.35 -12.20
C LEU A 200 0.69 7.99 -13.44
N LYS A 201 0.60 8.79 -14.50
CA LYS A 201 1.43 8.67 -15.69
C LYS A 201 2.91 8.65 -15.33
N GLU A 202 3.37 9.64 -14.56
CA GLU A 202 4.77 9.74 -14.13
C GLU A 202 5.20 8.56 -13.26
N TRP A 203 4.32 8.06 -12.39
CA TRP A 203 4.62 6.95 -11.51
C TRP A 203 4.79 5.64 -12.30
N PHE A 204 3.84 5.33 -13.20
CA PHE A 204 3.92 4.15 -14.05
C PHE A 204 5.09 4.24 -15.05
N ALA A 205 5.41 5.43 -15.56
CA ALA A 205 6.53 5.63 -16.49
C ALA A 205 7.92 5.38 -15.88
N ARG A 206 8.06 5.40 -14.55
CA ARG A 206 9.33 5.07 -13.87
C ARG A 206 9.59 3.57 -13.77
N GLY A 207 8.55 2.76 -13.88
CA GLY A 207 8.63 1.30 -13.82
C GLY A 207 8.49 0.65 -15.20
N THR A 208 8.56 -0.67 -15.21
CA THR A 208 8.33 -1.50 -16.40
C THR A 208 6.93 -2.14 -16.42
N SER A 209 6.08 -1.75 -15.47
CA SER A 209 4.76 -2.33 -15.23
C SER A 209 3.67 -1.32 -15.54
N SER A 210 2.53 -1.79 -16.01
CA SER A 210 1.35 -0.96 -16.30
C SER A 210 0.17 -1.28 -15.39
N ILE A 211 0.30 -2.27 -14.50
CA ILE A 211 -0.73 -2.68 -13.54
C ILE A 211 -0.13 -2.73 -12.14
N ALA A 212 -0.83 -2.14 -11.19
CA ALA A 212 -0.48 -2.11 -9.77
C ALA A 212 -1.56 -2.80 -8.94
N LEU A 213 -1.15 -3.78 -8.13
CA LEU A 213 -2.03 -4.46 -7.18
C LEU A 213 -1.85 -3.83 -5.80
N VAL A 214 -2.88 -3.15 -5.32
CA VAL A 214 -2.87 -2.34 -4.10
C VAL A 214 -3.76 -2.98 -3.04
N ARG A 215 -3.24 -3.08 -1.82
CA ARG A 215 -3.94 -3.61 -0.64
C ARG A 215 -4.90 -2.59 -0.03
N PRO A 216 -5.84 -3.03 0.83
CA PRO A 216 -6.70 -2.14 1.62
C PRO A 216 -5.92 -1.09 2.42
N ASP A 217 -4.74 -1.44 2.94
CA ASP A 217 -3.85 -0.53 3.68
C ASP A 217 -2.97 0.38 2.80
N ARG A 218 -3.24 0.42 1.48
CA ARG A 218 -2.57 1.25 0.46
C ARG A 218 -1.13 0.89 0.15
N PHE A 219 -0.68 -0.27 0.61
CA PHE A 219 0.62 -0.81 0.21
C PHE A 219 0.51 -1.55 -1.12
N LEU A 220 1.51 -1.34 -1.96
CA LEU A 220 1.65 -2.07 -3.21
C LEU A 220 2.03 -3.52 -2.91
N ALA A 221 1.15 -4.45 -3.27
CA ALA A 221 1.36 -5.88 -3.08
C ALA A 221 2.02 -6.56 -4.28
N GLY A 222 1.87 -5.99 -5.47
CA GLY A 222 2.41 -6.57 -6.70
C GLY A 222 2.36 -5.59 -7.85
N LEU A 223 3.13 -5.91 -8.88
CA LEU A 223 3.19 -5.21 -10.14
C LEU A 223 3.05 -6.21 -11.27
N ALA A 224 2.33 -5.84 -12.32
CA ALA A 224 2.13 -6.69 -13.48
C ALA A 224 2.06 -5.87 -14.77
N ILE A 225 2.12 -6.58 -15.89
CA ILE A 225 1.64 -6.12 -17.19
C ILE A 225 0.40 -6.95 -17.56
N PRO A 226 -0.43 -6.52 -18.53
CA PRO A 226 -1.63 -7.26 -18.94
C PRO A 226 -1.37 -8.75 -19.25
N GLN A 227 -0.19 -9.08 -19.76
CA GLN A 227 0.21 -10.43 -20.13
C GLN A 227 0.57 -11.34 -18.95
N THR A 228 0.86 -10.78 -17.77
CA THR A 228 1.31 -11.53 -16.58
C THR A 228 0.42 -11.32 -15.37
N ILE A 229 -0.71 -10.64 -15.54
CA ILE A 229 -1.60 -10.26 -14.44
C ILE A 229 -2.24 -11.48 -13.80
N ASP A 230 -2.57 -12.50 -14.59
CA ASP A 230 -3.07 -13.81 -14.14
C ASP A 230 -2.13 -14.46 -13.11
N GLN A 231 -0.86 -14.61 -13.48
CA GLN A 231 0.18 -15.22 -12.63
C GLN A 231 0.41 -14.39 -11.38
N THR A 232 0.47 -13.07 -11.53
CA THR A 232 0.65 -12.12 -10.42
C THR A 232 -0.52 -12.20 -9.44
N CYS A 233 -1.75 -12.30 -9.96
CA CYS A 233 -2.96 -12.46 -9.16
C CYS A 233 -2.97 -13.79 -8.40
N GLU A 234 -2.52 -14.89 -9.01
CA GLU A 234 -2.41 -16.19 -8.35
C GLU A 234 -1.32 -16.23 -7.28
N GLU A 235 -0.17 -15.63 -7.55
CA GLU A 235 0.90 -15.47 -6.56
C GLU A 235 0.43 -14.64 -5.37
N LEU A 236 -0.25 -13.53 -5.63
CA LEU A 236 -0.78 -12.69 -4.56
C LEU A 236 -1.90 -13.41 -3.78
N ALA A 237 -2.80 -14.12 -4.45
CA ALA A 237 -3.83 -14.92 -3.78
C ALA A 237 -3.21 -15.98 -2.85
N ARG A 238 -2.11 -16.62 -3.28
CA ARG A 238 -1.33 -17.56 -2.44
C ARG A 238 -0.68 -16.86 -1.25
N ALA A 239 -0.10 -15.68 -1.45
CA ALA A 239 0.48 -14.87 -0.37
C ALA A 239 -0.58 -14.40 0.64
N LEU A 240 -1.78 -14.09 0.15
CA LEU A 240 -2.95 -13.72 0.95
C LEU A 240 -3.67 -14.91 1.59
N LYS A 241 -3.24 -16.14 1.31
CA LYS A 241 -3.86 -17.38 1.80
C LYS A 241 -5.36 -17.45 1.47
N VAL A 242 -5.74 -16.96 0.29
CA VAL A 242 -7.14 -16.92 -0.16
C VAL A 242 -7.66 -18.35 -0.27
N LEU A 243 -8.83 -18.59 0.31
CA LEU A 243 -9.50 -19.87 0.24
C LEU A 243 -10.22 -20.02 -1.10
N PRO A 244 -10.24 -21.23 -1.70
CA PRO A 244 -11.06 -21.49 -2.87
C PRO A 244 -12.53 -21.27 -2.50
N GLN A 245 -13.21 -20.42 -3.26
CA GLN A 245 -14.63 -20.21 -3.00
C GLN A 245 -15.42 -21.45 -3.40
N PRO A 246 -16.35 -21.94 -2.56
CA PRO A 246 -17.31 -22.93 -3.02
C PRO A 246 -18.09 -22.30 -4.18
N ALA A 247 -18.22 -23.04 -5.29
CA ALA A 247 -19.08 -22.64 -6.39
C ALA A 247 -20.44 -22.22 -5.81
N ALA A 248 -20.88 -20.99 -6.13
CA ALA A 248 -22.08 -20.39 -5.57
C ALA A 248 -23.21 -21.44 -5.57
N LYS A 249 -23.66 -21.85 -4.37
CA LYS A 249 -24.85 -22.69 -4.26
C LYS A 249 -25.97 -21.88 -4.91
N ALA A 250 -26.46 -22.36 -6.05
CA ALA A 250 -27.66 -21.82 -6.68
C ALA A 250 -28.73 -21.73 -5.60
N VAL A 251 -29.13 -20.51 -5.27
CA VAL A 251 -30.24 -20.28 -4.35
C VAL A 251 -31.47 -20.82 -5.07
N VAL A 252 -31.84 -22.05 -4.75
CA VAL A 252 -33.11 -22.62 -5.17
C VAL A 252 -34.19 -21.78 -4.49
N SER A 253 -34.76 -20.85 -5.25
CA SER A 253 -35.98 -20.16 -4.90
C SER A 253 -37.04 -21.22 -4.58
N LYS A 254 -37.33 -21.41 -3.30
CA LYS A 254 -38.58 -22.06 -2.90
C LYS A 254 -39.68 -21.05 -3.14
N VAL A 255 -40.29 -21.15 -4.32
CA VAL A 255 -41.64 -20.64 -4.56
C VAL A 255 -42.55 -21.38 -3.59
N ALA A 256 -43.23 -20.63 -2.74
CA ALA A 256 -44.39 -21.04 -1.96
C ALA A 256 -45.47 -19.99 -2.16
#